data_AF-A0A2S9GRJ9-F1
#
_entry.id   AF-A0A2S9GRJ9-F1
#
_cell.length_a   1.000
_cell.length_b   1.000
_cell.length_c   1.000
_cell.angle_alpha   90.00
_cell.angle_beta   90.00
_cell.angle_gamma   90.00
#
_symmetry.space_group_name_H-M   'P 1'
#
loop_
_entity.id
_entity.type
_entity.pdbx_description
1 polymer ?
#
loop_
_entity_poly.entity_id
_entity_poly.type
_entity_poly.pdbx_seq_one_letter_code
_entity_poly.pdbx_strand_id
1 'polypeptide(L)' 'GVEQPDVLVLAARTSVVDAATITATVRGRWTLPILIGSPSADDEVTRGALTAGASALIARPYDITAIAP' A
#
# COMPACT_ATOMS: atom_id res chain seq x y z
N GLY A 1 15.01 -8.71 17.42
CA GLY A 1 14.44 -7.39 17.08
C GLY A 1 13.79 -7.48 15.71
N VAL A 2 12.73 -6.71 15.43
CA VAL A 2 12.13 -6.66 14.09
C VAL A 2 12.82 -5.55 13.33
N GLU A 3 13.50 -5.89 12.26
CA GLU A 3 14.16 -4.93 11.38
C GLU A 3 13.11 -4.19 10.54
N GLN A 4 13.28 -2.88 10.37
CA GLN A 4 12.37 -2.07 9.58
C GLN A 4 12.65 -2.33 8.08
N PRO A 5 11.64 -2.68 7.28
CA PRO A 5 11.83 -2.81 5.84
C PRO A 5 11.98 -1.42 5.19
N ASP A 6 12.70 -1.37 4.07
CA ASP A 6 12.85 -0.12 3.29
C ASP A 6 11.55 0.28 2.59
N VAL A 7 10.69 -0.68 2.24
CA VAL A 7 9.40 -0.46 1.55
C VAL A 7 8.41 -1.56 1.91
N LEU A 8 7.12 -1.22 1.94
CA LEU A 8 6.03 -2.18 2.11
C LEU A 8 5.11 -2.17 0.89
N VAL A 9 4.87 -3.33 0.30
CA VAL A 9 3.93 -3.51 -0.82
C VAL A 9 2.75 -4.36 -0.37
N LEU A 10 1.53 -3.85 -0.52
CA LEU A 10 0.29 -4.52 -0.09
C LEU A 10 -0.67 -4.69 -1.27
N ALA A 11 -1.40 -5.79 -1.29
CA ALA A 11 -2.59 -5.88 -2.12
C ALA A 11 -3.73 -5.04 -1.50
N ALA A 12 -4.50 -4.32 -2.31
CA ALA A 12 -5.62 -3.49 -1.85
C ALA A 12 -6.65 -4.31 -1.04
N ARG A 13 -6.88 -5.56 -1.44
CA ARG A 13 -7.74 -6.51 -0.73
C ARG A 13 -6.89 -7.66 -0.20
N THR A 14 -6.85 -7.81 1.11
CA THR A 14 -6.34 -9.03 1.75
C THR A 14 -7.52 -9.80 2.36
N SER A 15 -7.35 -11.09 2.63
CA SER A 15 -8.42 -11.96 3.11
C SER A 15 -8.83 -11.73 4.56
N VAL A 16 -8.00 -11.06 5.37
CA VAL A 16 -8.19 -10.95 6.83
C VAL A 16 -8.24 -9.50 7.30
N VAL A 17 -7.37 -8.63 6.79
CA VAL A 17 -7.29 -7.22 7.21
C VAL A 17 -7.15 -6.33 5.99
N ASP A 18 -8.00 -5.32 5.84
CA ASP A 18 -7.90 -4.41 4.70
C ASP A 18 -6.58 -3.61 4.71
N ALA A 19 -6.19 -3.16 3.52
CA ALA A 19 -4.93 -2.44 3.34
C ALA A 19 -4.90 -1.10 4.10
N ALA A 20 -6.03 -0.44 4.35
CA ALA A 20 -6.08 0.83 5.07
C ALA A 20 -5.75 0.63 6.56
N THR A 21 -6.30 -0.41 7.18
CA THR A 21 -6.03 -0.79 8.57
C THR A 21 -4.55 -1.16 8.77
N ILE A 22 -3.98 -1.94 7.83
CA ILE A 22 -2.54 -2.27 7.86
C ILE A 22 -1.70 -0.99 7.72
N THR A 23 -2.06 -0.12 6.76
CA THR A 23 -1.35 1.13 6.49
C THR A 23 -1.34 2.05 7.72
N ALA A 24 -2.49 2.26 8.36
CA ALA A 24 -2.59 3.08 9.57
C ALA A 24 -1.73 2.53 10.71
N THR A 25 -1.73 1.21 10.89
CA THR A 25 -0.91 0.53 11.92
C THR A 25 0.58 0.71 11.66
N VAL A 26 1.01 0.51 10.41
CA VAL A 26 2.42 0.67 10.01
C VAL A 26 2.84 2.14 10.15
N ARG A 27 1.98 3.09 9.76
CA ARG A 27 2.24 4.53 9.90
C ARG A 27 2.39 5.00 11.35
N GLY A 28 1.70 4.35 12.29
CA GLY A 28 1.89 4.60 13.71
C GLY A 28 3.29 4.19 14.23
N ARG A 29 4.04 3.38 13.48
CA ARG A 29 5.33 2.82 13.90
C ARG A 29 6.51 3.24 13.03
N TRP A 30 6.31 3.36 11.72
CA TRP A 30 7.37 3.56 10.73
C TRP A 30 6.97 4.56 9.64
N THR A 31 7.95 5.28 9.11
CA THR A 31 7.80 6.30 8.06
C THR A 31 8.17 5.79 6.66
N LEU A 32 8.31 4.46 6.48
CA LEU A 32 8.69 3.83 5.22
C LEU A 32 7.63 3.99 4.10
N PRO A 33 8.00 3.99 2.81
CA PRO A 33 7.04 4.04 1.70
C PRO A 33 6.09 2.84 1.67
N ILE A 34 4.79 3.09 1.51
CA ILE A 34 3.76 2.02 1.44
C ILE A 34 3.10 2.08 0.07
N LEU A 35 3.22 1.01 -0.72
CA LEU A 35 2.67 0.89 -2.06
C LEU A 35 1.47 -0.07 -2.05
N ILE A 36 0.37 0.35 -2.67
CA ILE A 36 -0.85 -0.48 -2.73
C ILE A 36 -1.09 -0.94 -4.16
N GLY A 37 -1.03 -2.26 -4.38
CA GLY A 37 -1.36 -2.91 -5.63
C GLY A 37 -2.88 -3.14 -5.76
N SER A 38 -3.49 -2.62 -6.82
CA SER A 38 -4.93 -2.71 -7.04
C SER A 38 -5.28 -3.23 -8.43
N PRO A 39 -6.36 -4.02 -8.61
CA PRO A 39 -6.87 -4.39 -9.92
C PRO A 39 -7.35 -3.19 -10.76
N SER A 40 -7.77 -2.09 -10.12
CA SER A 40 -8.20 -0.86 -10.78
C SER A 40 -7.73 0.37 -10.01
N ALA A 41 -7.46 1.47 -10.71
CA ALA A 41 -7.07 2.73 -10.08
C ALA A 41 -8.23 3.37 -9.27
N ASP A 42 -9.46 2.98 -9.58
CA ASP A 42 -10.68 3.63 -9.10
C ASP A 42 -11.52 2.68 -8.23
N ASP A 43 -10.88 2.03 -7.25
CA ASP A 43 -11.58 1.28 -6.19
C ASP A 43 -11.67 2.14 -4.91
N GLU A 44 -12.81 2.10 -4.24
CA GLU A 44 -13.04 2.81 -2.97
C GLU A 44 -12.08 2.35 -1.87
N VAL A 45 -11.73 1.07 -1.90
CA VAL A 45 -10.73 0.45 -1.03
C VAL A 45 -9.36 1.12 -1.18
N THR A 46 -9.00 1.49 -2.40
CA THR A 46 -7.73 2.14 -2.70
C THR A 46 -7.64 3.59 -2.26
N ARG A 47 -8.76 4.32 -2.35
CA ARG A 47 -8.85 5.68 -1.77
C ARG A 47 -8.66 5.64 -0.24
N GLY A 48 -9.29 4.68 0.43
CA GLY A 48 -9.12 4.48 1.87
C GLY A 48 -7.66 4.28 2.29
N ALA A 49 -6.91 3.48 1.53
CA ALA A 49 -5.49 3.23 1.83
C ALA A 49 -4.61 4.48 1.65
N LEU A 50 -4.85 5.31 0.63
CA LEU A 50 -4.14 6.59 0.44
C LEU A 50 -4.45 7.56 1.59
N THR A 51 -5.72 7.70 1.99
CA THR A 51 -6.09 8.51 3.15
C THR A 51 -5.48 7.99 4.46
N ALA A 52 -5.30 6.69 4.60
CA ALA A 52 -4.62 6.07 5.74
C ALA A 52 -3.10 6.28 5.76
N GLY A 53 -2.53 6.90 4.71
CA GLY A 53 -1.12 7.25 4.62
C GLY A 53 -0.31 6.37 3.67
N ALA A 54 -0.94 5.63 2.75
CA ALA A 54 -0.20 4.97 1.69
C ALA A 54 0.51 6.01 0.80
N SER A 55 1.70 5.68 0.32
CA SER A 55 2.53 6.57 -0.48
C SER A 55 2.07 6.62 -1.94
N ALA A 56 1.68 5.48 -2.52
CA ALA A 56 1.24 5.43 -3.91
C ALA A 56 0.33 4.23 -4.19
N LEU A 57 -0.38 4.33 -5.31
CA LEU A 57 -1.19 3.27 -5.88
C LEU A 57 -0.55 2.72 -7.16
N ILE A 58 -0.52 1.39 -7.28
CA ILE A 58 -0.10 0.70 -8.50
C ILE A 58 -1.29 -0.10 -9.02
N ALA A 59 -1.93 0.40 -10.07
CA ALA A 59 -3.03 -0.30 -10.74
C ALA A 59 -2.50 -1.39 -11.69
N ARG A 60 -3.26 -2.48 -11.86
CA ARG A 60 -2.98 -3.50 -12.88
C ARG A 60 -3.51 -3.10 -14.26
N PRO A 61 -2.86 -3.51 -15.35
CA PRO A 61 -1.61 -4.31 -15.40
C PRO A 61 -0.42 -3.51 -14.86
N TYR A 62 0.43 -4.17 -14.06
CA TYR A 62 1.54 -3.52 -13.38
C TYR A 62 2.51 -2.93 -14.41
N ASP A 63 2.68 -1.61 -14.40
CA ASP A 63 3.73 -0.96 -15.16
C ASP A 63 5.01 -0.95 -14.34
N ILE A 64 5.97 -1.79 -14.71
CA ILE A 64 7.25 -1.89 -13.99
C ILE A 64 8.05 -0.58 -14.06
N THR A 65 7.81 0.25 -15.08
CA THR A 65 8.45 1.57 -15.21
C THR A 65 7.91 2.58 -14.20
N ALA A 66 6.71 2.37 -13.66
CA ALA A 66 6.13 3.16 -12.57
C ALA A 66 6.57 2.70 -11.16
N ILE A 67 7.26 1.56 -11.06
CA ILE A 67 7.71 0.93 -9.80
C ILE A 67 9.24 0.98 -9.68
N ALA A 68 9.95 1.06 -10.80
CA ALA A 68 11.40 1.21 -10.84
C ALA A 68 11.84 2.60 -10.33
N PRO A 69 12.98 2.67 -9.60
CA PRO A 69 13.49 3.92 -9.01
C PRO A 69 13.95 4.95 -10.04
#